data_AF-A0A9X1NFT0-F1
#
_entry.id   AF-A0A9X1NFT0-F1
#
_cell.length_a   1.000
_cell.length_b   1.000
_cell.length_c   1.000
_cell.angle_alpha   90.00
_cell.angle_beta   90.00
_cell.angle_gamma   90.00
#
_symmetry.space_group_name_H-M   'P 1'
#
loop_
_entity.id
_entity.type
_entity.pdbx_description
1 polymer ?
#
loop_
_entity_poly.entity_id
_entity_poly.type
_entity_poly.pdbx_seq_one_letter_code
_entity_poly.pdbx_strand_id
1 'polypeptide(L)' 'MSEFVAQIRGRAAEALSWLQEAQNSGDEYLVNVSLDQIESIARVAADHSITLEGVAESLSAYGLSVPQGRAGEATA' A
#
# COMPACT_ATOMS: atom_id res chain seq x y z
N MET A 1 15.88 -11.04 -8.01
CA MET A 1 15.08 -10.45 -6.92
C MET A 1 14.60 -9.01 -7.22
N SER A 2 15.03 -8.35 -8.31
CA SER A 2 14.63 -6.95 -8.60
C SER A 2 13.27 -6.80 -9.28
N GLU A 3 12.81 -7.77 -10.09
CA GLU A 3 11.57 -7.65 -10.85
C GLU A 3 10.33 -7.60 -9.96
N PHE A 4 10.25 -8.48 -8.96
CA PHE A 4 9.17 -8.46 -7.97
C PHE A 4 9.13 -7.13 -7.20
N VAL A 5 10.29 -6.64 -6.74
CA VAL A 5 10.39 -5.36 -6.03
C VAL A 5 9.95 -4.20 -6.92
N ALA A 6 10.38 -4.20 -8.19
CA ALA A 6 9.97 -3.19 -9.17
C ALA A 6 8.47 -3.24 -9.44
N GLN A 7 7.88 -4.43 -9.56
CA GLN A 7 6.45 -4.62 -9.75
C GLN A 7 5.65 -4.11 -8.55
N ILE A 8 6.03 -4.47 -7.33
CA ILE A 8 5.35 -4.00 -6.11
C ILE A 8 5.44 -2.48 -5.98
N ARG A 9 6.61 -1.88 -6.24
CA ARG A 9 6.77 -0.42 -6.25
C ARG A 9 5.95 0.27 -7.33
N GLY A 10 5.92 -0.29 -8.54
CA GLY A 10 5.11 0.24 -9.64
C GLY A 10 3.62 0.25 -9.29
N ARG A 11 3.12 -0.87 -8.75
CA ARG A 11 1.72 -0.98 -8.31
C ARG A 11 1.40 -0.02 -7.16
N ALA A 12 2.33 0.17 -6.22
CA ALA A 12 2.15 1.13 -5.14
C ALA A 12 2.06 2.57 -5.67
N ALA A 13 2.95 2.95 -6.59
CA ALA A 13 2.95 4.27 -7.21
C ALA A 13 1.66 4.52 -8.03
N GLU A 14 1.18 3.52 -8.76
CA GLU A 14 -0.09 3.59 -9.49
C GLU A 14 -1.28 3.78 -8.54
N ALA A 15 -1.37 2.99 -7.47
CA ALA A 15 -2.45 3.11 -6.49
C ALA A 15 -2.43 4.46 -5.76
N LEU A 16 -1.25 5.00 -5.45
CA LEU A 16 -1.11 6.36 -4.90
C LEU A 16 -1.56 7.44 -5.89
N SER A 17 -1.27 7.27 -7.18
CA SER A 17 -1.75 8.19 -8.22
C SER A 17 -3.27 8.18 -8.32
N TRP A 18 -3.90 7.00 -8.26
CA TRP A 18 -5.37 6.90 -8.26
C TRP A 18 -6.00 7.50 -7.01
N LEU A 19 -5.39 7.30 -5.84
CA LEU A 19 -5.84 7.93 -4.61
C LEU A 19 -5.81 9.46 -4.74
N GLN A 20 -4.73 10.03 -5.30
CA GLN A 20 -4.63 11.47 -5.51
C GLN A 20 -5.66 11.98 -6.51
N GLU A 21 -5.90 11.25 -7.58
CA GLU A 21 -6.94 11.60 -8.57
C GLU A 21 -8.34 11.56 -7.95
N ALA A 22 -8.64 10.52 -7.16
CA ALA A 22 -9.90 10.38 -6.43
C ALA A 22 -10.14 11.52 -5.44
N GLN A 23 -9.10 11.94 -4.72
CA GLN A 23 -9.17 13.11 -3.83
C GLN A 23 -9.48 14.38 -4.61
N ASN A 24 -8.83 14.58 -5.76
CA ASN A 24 -9.01 15.77 -6.57
C ASN A 24 -10.40 15.83 -7.23
N SER A 25 -10.97 14.68 -7.58
CA SER A 25 -12.32 14.59 -8.15
C SER A 25 -13.43 14.58 -7.10
N GLY A 26 -13.09 14.35 -5.83
CA GLY A 26 -14.07 14.16 -4.75
C GLY A 26 -14.81 12.82 -4.83
N ASP A 27 -14.24 11.83 -5.55
CA ASP A 27 -14.81 10.49 -5.67
C ASP A 27 -14.49 9.65 -4.43
N GLU A 28 -15.38 9.71 -3.44
CA GLU A 28 -15.24 8.99 -2.17
C GLU A 28 -15.18 7.46 -2.36
N TYR A 29 -15.84 6.93 -3.38
CA TYR A 29 -15.79 5.50 -3.68
C TYR A 29 -14.40 5.11 -4.18
N LEU A 30 -13.86 5.88 -5.13
CA LEU A 30 -12.52 5.63 -5.66
C LEU A 30 -11.43 5.84 -4.61
N VAL A 31 -11.62 6.78 -3.67
CA VAL A 31 -10.74 6.93 -2.51
C VAL A 31 -10.69 5.63 -1.70
N ASN A 32 -11.84 5.08 -1.32
CA ASN A 32 -11.90 3.84 -0.53
C ASN A 32 -11.26 2.66 -1.27
N VAL A 33 -11.59 2.48 -2.56
CA VAL A 33 -10.99 1.42 -3.39
C VAL A 33 -9.47 1.57 -3.48
N SER A 34 -8.97 2.79 -3.62
CA SER A 34 -7.53 3.06 -3.69
C SER A 34 -6.84 2.77 -2.36
N LEU A 35 -7.47 3.11 -1.22
CA LEU A 35 -6.94 2.81 0.11
C LEU A 35 -6.84 1.29 0.36
N ASP A 36 -7.88 0.53 0.00
CA ASP A 36 -7.87 -0.94 0.11
C ASP A 36 -6.76 -1.56 -0.74
N GLN A 37 -6.57 -1.04 -1.96
CA GLN A 37 -5.50 -1.45 -2.87
C GLN A 37 -4.12 -1.17 -2.25
N ILE A 38 -3.91 0.03 -1.70
CA ILE A 38 -2.66 0.44 -1.05
C ILE A 38 -2.38 -0.44 0.16
N GLU A 39 -3.37 -0.72 1.01
CA GLU A 39 -3.20 -1.59 2.19
C GLU A 39 -2.79 -3.02 1.77
N SER A 40 -3.46 -3.57 0.75
CA SER A 40 -3.15 -4.89 0.22
C SER A 40 -1.70 -4.98 -0.28
N ILE A 41 -1.26 -3.98 -1.05
CA ILE A 41 0.12 -3.91 -1.55
C ILE A 41 1.12 -3.74 -0.40
N ALA A 42 0.78 -2.90 0.59
CA ALA A 42 1.62 -2.64 1.76
C ALA A 42 1.84 -3.92 2.58
N ARG A 43 0.83 -4.79 2.70
CA ARG A 43 0.94 -6.09 3.37
C ARG A 43 1.92 -7.01 2.68
N VAL A 44 1.78 -7.16 1.36
CA VAL A 44 2.70 -7.97 0.55
C VAL A 44 4.13 -7.40 0.63
N ALA A 45 4.28 -6.08 0.58
CA ALA A 45 5.58 -5.45 0.71
C ALA A 45 6.22 -5.73 2.08
N ALA A 46 5.43 -5.63 3.16
CA ALA A 46 5.90 -5.89 4.52
C ALA A 46 6.34 -7.35 4.72
N ASP A 47 5.58 -8.33 4.20
CA ASP A 47 5.94 -9.76 4.25
C ASP A 47 7.28 -10.05 3.55
N HIS A 48 7.66 -9.22 2.59
CA HIS A 48 8.91 -9.33 1.83
C HIS A 48 9.99 -8.31 2.25
N SER A 49 9.80 -7.58 3.36
CA SER A 49 10.71 -6.52 3.83
C SER A 49 10.99 -5.42 2.78
N ILE A 50 10.00 -5.08 1.96
CA ILE A 50 10.07 -4.05 0.93
C ILE A 50 9.52 -2.74 1.48
N THR A 51 10.33 -1.68 1.47
CA THR A 51 9.87 -0.32 1.76
C THR A 51 9.19 0.31 0.54
N LEU A 52 8.01 0.87 0.77
CA LEU A 52 7.24 1.65 -0.21
C LEU A 52 7.12 3.10 0.25
N GLU A 53 7.65 4.02 -0.53
CA GLU A 53 7.61 5.45 -0.25
C GLU A 53 6.17 6.00 -0.41
N GLY A 54 5.79 6.98 0.42
CA GLY A 54 4.46 7.61 0.40
C GLY A 54 3.32 6.76 0.97
N VAL A 55 3.41 5.43 0.93
CA VAL A 55 2.34 4.52 1.38
C VAL A 55 1.95 4.73 2.84
N ALA A 56 2.94 4.80 3.75
CA ALA A 56 2.65 4.97 5.18
C ALA A 56 2.01 6.33 5.49
N GLU A 57 2.47 7.38 4.82
CA GLU A 57 1.93 8.73 4.95
C GLU A 57 0.49 8.80 4.43
N SER A 58 0.24 8.27 3.24
CA SER A 58 -1.11 8.23 2.64
C SER A 58 -2.08 7.43 3.48
N LEU A 59 -1.70 6.26 4.01
CA LEU A 59 -2.59 5.49 4.89
C LEU A 59 -2.87 6.25 6.20
N SER A 60 -1.84 6.87 6.80
CA SER A 60 -2.00 7.61 8.06
C SER A 60 -2.92 8.82 7.93
N ALA A 61 -2.98 9.46 6.75
CA ALA A 61 -3.90 10.56 6.48
C ALA A 61 -5.39 10.15 6.61
N TYR A 62 -5.67 8.84 6.47
CA TYR A 62 -7.00 8.25 6.61
C TYR A 62 -7.16 7.43 7.91
N GLY A 63 -6.22 7.55 8.85
CA GLY A 63 -6.23 6.78 10.09
C GLY A 63 -5.93 5.29 9.89
N LEU A 64 -5.43 4.90 8.72
CA LEU A 64 -4.98 3.54 8.41
C LEU A 64 -3.48 3.39 8.70
N SER A 65 -3.03 2.16 8.86
CA SER A 65 -1.63 1.84 9.17
C SER A 65 -1.09 0.80 8.21
N VAL A 66 0.20 0.85 7.89
CA VAL A 66 0.85 -0.24 7.17
C VAL A 66 0.79 -1.51 8.02
N PRO A 67 0.21 -2.61 7.53
CA PRO A 67 0.22 -3.86 8.26
C PRO A 67 1.66 -4.33 8.48
N GLN A 68 1.99 -4.67 9.72
CA GLN A 68 3.26 -5.30 10.07
C GLN A 68 3.24 -6.70 9.45
N GLY A 69 4.16 -6.98 8.52
CA GLY A 69 4.30 -8.31 7.92
C GLY A 69 4.45 -9.37 9.01
N ARG A 70 3.99 -10.60 8.77
CA ARG A 70 4.02 -11.65 9.79
C ARG A 70 5.46 -11.99 10.20
N ALA A 71 5.97 -11.34 11.24
CA ALA A 71 7.06 -11.85 12.04
C ALA A 71 6.47 -12.89 13.02
N GLY A 72 6.18 -14.09 12.55
CA GLY A 72 5.91 -15.21 13.45
C GLY A 72 4.80 -16.16 13.02
N GLU A 73 5.14 -17.13 12.17
CA GLU A 73 4.66 -18.52 12.30
C GLU A 73 5.87 -19.45 12.10
N ALA A 74 6.87 -19.35 12.99
CA ALA A 74 7.77 -20.46 13.28
C ALA A 74 7.24 -21.16 14.53
N THR A 75 6.19 -21.95 14.34
CA THR A 75 5.67 -22.90 15.32
C THR A 75 6.50 -24.17 15.31
N ALA A 76 6.78 -24.65 16.54
CA ALA A 76 7.29 -25.97 16.96
C ALA A 76 8.81 -26.19 16.95
#